data_AF-A0A381XZH2-F1
#
_entry.id   AF-A0A381XZH2-F1
#
_cell.length_a   1.000
_cell.length_b   1.000
_cell.length_c   1.000
_cell.angle_alpha   90.00
_cell.angle_beta   90.00
_cell.angle_gamma   90.00
#
_symmetry.space_group_name_H-M   'P 1'
#
loop_
_entity.id
_entity.type
_entity.pdbx_description
1 polymer ?
#
loop_
_entity_poly.entity_id
_entity_poly.type
_entity_poly.pdbx_seq_one_letter_code
_entity_poly.pdbx_strand_id
1 'polypeptide(L)' 'MILLIDNYDSFTYNLYQYISELGGCVKVVRNNKVTIEDIEEMSPEKIIIS' A
#
# COMPACT_ATOMS: atom_id res chain seq x y z
N MET A 1 7.45 1.95 -6.70
CA MET A 1 6.87 1.74 -5.35
C MET A 1 5.46 1.15 -5.47
N ILE A 2 5.11 0.20 -4.61
CA ILE A 2 3.77 -0.38 -4.48
C ILE A 2 3.04 0.33 -3.34
N LEU A 3 1.83 0.84 -3.60
CA LEU A 3 0.97 1.39 -2.56
C LEU A 3 0.01 0.30 -2.08
N LEU A 4 0.05 -0.02 -0.79
CA LEU A 4 -0.88 -0.93 -0.13
C LEU A 4 -1.87 -0.11 0.71
N ILE A 5 -3.13 -0.08 0.29
CA ILE A 5 -4.21 0.61 1.00
C ILE A 5 -4.87 -0.38 1.95
N ASP A 6 -4.73 -0.11 3.25
CA ASP A 6 -5.28 -0.88 4.35
C ASP A 6 -6.71 -0.43 4.67
N ASN A 7 -7.71 -1.30 4.46
CA ASN A 7 -9.08 -1.12 4.92
C ASN A 7 -9.33 -1.74 6.31
N TYR A 8 -8.33 -1.67 7.20
CA TYR A 8 -8.35 -2.29 8.54
C TYR A 8 -8.43 -3.82 8.45
N ASP A 9 -7.76 -4.39 7.46
CA ASP A 9 -7.71 -5.84 7.28
C ASP A 9 -6.67 -6.48 8.21
N SER A 10 -6.97 -7.68 8.71
CA SER A 10 -6.08 -8.41 9.61
C SER A 10 -4.82 -8.93 8.91
N PHE A 11 -4.79 -8.98 7.57
CA PHE A 11 -3.74 -9.56 6.75
C PHE A 11 -2.88 -8.53 5.99
N THR A 12 -3.14 -7.23 6.13
CA THR A 12 -2.36 -6.16 5.50
C THR A 12 -0.84 -6.35 5.70
N TYR A 13 -0.43 -6.70 6.92
CA TYR A 13 1.00 -6.89 7.23
C TYR A 13 1.58 -8.19 6.67
N ASN A 14 0.77 -9.23 6.45
CA ASN A 14 1.20 -10.44 5.74
C ASN A 14 1.54 -10.09 4.27
N LEU A 15 0.72 -9.28 3.62
CA LEU A 15 0.99 -8.80 2.25
C LEU A 15 2.24 -7.92 2.21
N TYR A 16 2.36 -6.96 3.14
CA TYR A 16 3.55 -6.12 3.27
C TYR A 16 4.83 -6.96 3.40
N GLN A 17 4.82 -7.95 4.29
CA GLN A 17 5.97 -8.83 4.52
C GLN A 17 6.33 -9.60 3.25
N TYR A 18 5.36 -10.27 2.62
CA TYR A 18 5.60 -11.09 1.44
C TYR A 18 6.18 -10.27 0.28
N ILE A 19 5.65 -9.07 0.04
CA ILE A 19 6.15 -8.19 -1.02
C ILE A 19 7.56 -7.67 -0.67
N SER A 20 7.80 -7.34 0.60
CA SER A 20 9.11 -6.87 1.06
C SER A 20 10.19 -7.94 0.95
N GLU A 21 9.86 -9.20 1.26
CA GLU A 21 10.76 -10.35 1.11
C GLU A 21 11.17 -10.59 -0.36
N LEU A 22 10.29 -10.25 -1.30
CA LEU A 22 10.58 -10.30 -2.74
C LEU A 22 11.38 -9.08 -3.25
N GLY A 23 11.81 -8.18 -2.36
CA GLY A 23 12.55 -6.96 -2.70
C GLY A 23 11.66 -5.80 -3.19
N GLY A 24 10.34 -5.91 -3.02
CA GLY A 24 9.41 -4.84 -3.39
C GLY A 24 9.44 -3.67 -2.41
N CYS A 25 9.45 -2.45 -2.93
CA CYS A 25 9.30 -1.24 -2.12
C CYS A 25 7.81 -0.95 -1.90
N VAL A 26 7.32 -1.13 -0.66
CA VAL A 26 5.90 -0.97 -0.29
C VAL A 26 5.68 0.21 0.65
N LYS A 27 4.65 1.01 0.38
CA LYS A 27 4.12 2.02 1.30
C LYS A 27 2.70 1.62 1.72
N VAL A 28 2.46 1.51 3.03
CA VAL A 28 1.14 1.18 3.58
C VAL A 28 0.44 2.46 4.05
N VAL A 29 -0.80 2.67 3.64
CA VAL A 29 -1.65 3.80 4.07
C VAL A 29 -3.05 3.28 4.41
N ARG A 30 -3.74 3.90 5.38
CA ARG A 30 -5.15 3.56 5.63
C ARG A 30 -6.05 4.25 4.63
N ASN A 31 -7.15 3.59 4.25
CA ASN A 31 -8.09 4.09 3.24
C ASN A 31 -8.67 5.49 3.54
N ASN A 32 -8.72 5.88 4.82
CA ASN A 32 -9.26 7.15 5.30
C ASN A 32 -8.17 8.13 5.75
N LYS A 33 -6.91 7.87 5.39
CA LYS A 33 -5.74 8.68 5.74
C LYS A 33 -4.93 9.12 4.51
N VAL A 34 -5.51 9.01 3.33
CA VAL A 34 -4.90 9.41 2.05
C VAL A 34 -6.00 9.94 1.13
N THR A 35 -5.73 11.00 0.37
CA THR A 35 -6.64 11.48 -0.68
C THR A 35 -6.24 10.93 -2.05
N ILE A 36 -7.08 11.16 -3.07
CA ILE A 36 -6.74 10.75 -4.44
C ILE A 36 -5.56 11.58 -4.96
N GLU A 37 -5.55 12.88 -4.65
CA GLU A 37 -4.47 13.80 -5.02
C GLU A 37 -3.13 13.37 -4.41
N ASP A 38 -3.13 12.97 -3.13
CA ASP A 38 -1.94 12.42 -2.48
C ASP A 38 -1.40 11.18 -3.23
N ILE A 39 -2.29 10.31 -3.74
CA ILE A 39 -1.92 9.10 -4.48
C ILE A 39 -1.36 9.46 -5.85
N GLU A 40 -1.96 10.42 -6.55
CA GLU A 40 -1.45 10.91 -7.83
C GLU A 40 -0.04 11.51 -7.68
N GLU A 41 0.18 12.35 -6.66
CA GLU A 41 1.49 12.92 -6.33
C GLU A 41 2.51 11.83 -5.95
N MET A 42 2.07 10.78 -5.23
CA MET A 42 2.93 9.64 -4.90
C MET A 42 3.35 8.81 -6.12
N SER A 43 2.58 8.87 -7.22
CA SER A 43 2.85 8.14 -8.47
C SER A 43 3.26 6.67 -8.26
N PRO A 44 2.46 5.85 -7.55
CA PRO A 44 2.78 4.45 -7.33
C PRO A 44 2.76 3.66 -8.65
N GLU A 45 3.65 2.68 -8.78
CA GLU A 45 3.69 1.80 -9.96
C GLU A 45 2.54 0.78 -9.96
N LYS A 46 2.09 0.38 -8.76
CA LYS A 46 1.02 -0.59 -8.53
C LYS A 46 0.28 -0.22 -7.25
N ILE A 47 -1.01 -0.51 -7.22
CA ILE A 47 -1.87 -0.32 -6.04
C ILE A 47 -2.48 -1.67 -5.66
N ILE A 48 -2.44 -1.98 -4.37
CA ILE A 48 -3.11 -3.13 -3.75
C ILE A 48 -4.09 -2.56 -2.72
N ILE A 49 -5.33 -3.04 -2.74
CA ILE A 49 -6.36 -2.65 -1.76
C ILE A 49 -6.66 -3.91 -0.95
N SER A 50 -6.39 -3.84 0.35
CA SER A 50 -6.69 -4.89 1.33
C SER A 50 -7.97 -4.56 2.06
#